data_AF-A0AAX7VDI4-F1
#
_entry.id   AF-A0AAX7VDI4-F1
#
_cell.length_a   1.000
_cell.length_b   1.000
_cell.length_c   1.000
_cell.angle_alpha   90.00
_cell.angle_beta   90.00
_cell.angle_gamma   90.00
#
_symmetry.space_group_name_H-M   'P 1'
#
loop_
_entity.id
_entity.type
_entity.pdbx_description
1 polymer ?
#
loop_
_entity_poly.entity_id
_entity_poly.type
_entity_poly.pdbx_seq_one_letter_code
_entity_poly.pdbx_strand_id
1 'polypeptide(L)'
;MAESENSNSVRQPLNVDAEPLKLSELLDRGWKIFEEVDSTNEPLGSNSIQVKVKRGVQMLEEASRMVAQLDLFSRNEELEEIATADLKYLLLPALLGALTMKQTTRDKRLEIVQTARAYFMDFLRRCDEYKVSPFKLPDSTGEKSFPGPTNLVAMAAQRQAKIERYRQKKELEAKLSDVRRAVETGQADDEVTRDFYLLNVRRWVAVCLEDIESIDQEVEILKKMDMFKENAPKQPTHPPRPPMKPFILTKDAVQVSCSRLHVTVIHCDTSQSICPLFISEWSFFIGLWNVMFMQFY
;
A
#
# COMPACT_ATOMS: atom_id res chain seq x y z
N MET A 1 -57.55 -31.08 27.81
CA MET A 1 -56.24 -31.09 28.49
C MET A 1 -55.18 -31.00 27.42
N ALA A 2 -54.17 -30.14 27.40
CA ALA A 2 -53.75 -28.93 28.11
C ALA A 2 -52.42 -28.52 27.38
N GLU A 3 -52.26 -27.27 26.91
CA GLU A 3 -51.21 -26.31 27.34
C GLU A 3 -49.75 -26.80 27.09
N SER A 4 -48.98 -26.28 26.13
CA SER A 4 -48.24 -24.98 26.03
C SER A 4 -46.74 -25.10 26.41
N GLU A 5 -45.91 -24.16 25.90
CA GLU A 5 -44.48 -23.85 26.17
C GLU A 5 -43.44 -24.58 25.27
N ASN A 6 -42.65 -23.97 24.37
CA ASN A 6 -41.78 -22.76 24.31
C ASN A 6 -40.31 -22.97 24.74
N SER A 7 -39.40 -22.30 24.01
CA SER A 7 -37.93 -22.09 24.22
C SER A 7 -36.99 -23.24 23.75
N ASN A 8 -35.85 -23.03 23.07
CA ASN A 8 -35.00 -21.84 22.91
C ASN A 8 -34.17 -21.96 21.60
N SER A 9 -34.36 -21.02 20.68
CA SER A 9 -33.38 -20.71 19.63
C SER A 9 -32.45 -19.65 20.19
N VAL A 10 -31.18 -20.00 20.40
CA VAL A 10 -30.13 -19.06 20.83
C VAL A 10 -29.88 -18.09 19.68
N ARG A 11 -30.65 -16.99 19.64
CA ARG A 11 -30.26 -15.78 18.94
C ARG A 11 -29.29 -15.04 19.85
N GLN A 12 -28.03 -14.95 19.43
CA GLN A 12 -27.09 -14.01 20.03
C GLN A 12 -27.70 -12.60 19.93
N PRO A 13 -27.78 -11.84 21.03
CA PRO A 13 -28.28 -10.49 20.98
C PRO A 13 -27.27 -9.63 20.21
N LEU A 14 -27.74 -9.01 19.13
CA LEU A 14 -27.07 -7.84 18.56
C LEU A 14 -27.03 -6.79 19.67
N ASN A 15 -25.83 -6.35 20.04
CA ASN A 15 -25.64 -5.22 20.95
C ASN A 15 -26.31 -3.97 20.34
N VAL A 16 -27.47 -3.58 20.86
CA VAL A 16 -28.20 -2.36 20.46
C VAL A 16 -27.75 -1.13 21.28
N ASP A 17 -26.90 -1.30 22.29
CA ASP A 17 -26.48 -0.23 23.22
C ASP A 17 -25.03 0.27 23.02
N ALA A 18 -24.49 0.18 21.79
CA ALA A 18 -23.22 0.85 21.49
C ALA A 18 -23.51 2.28 21.03
N GLU A 19 -23.23 3.27 21.90
CA GLU A 19 -23.25 4.69 21.54
C GLU A 19 -22.43 4.89 20.25
N PRO A 20 -22.96 5.62 19.25
CA PRO A 20 -22.26 5.81 17.98
C PRO A 20 -20.89 6.44 18.24
N LEU A 21 -19.84 5.83 17.67
CA LEU A 21 -18.47 6.30 17.86
C LEU A 21 -18.33 7.75 17.37
N LYS A 22 -17.62 8.56 18.15
CA LYS A 22 -17.32 9.95 17.78
C LYS A 22 -16.38 10.00 16.57
N LEU A 23 -16.46 11.07 15.79
CA LEU A 23 -15.62 11.28 14.60
C LEU A 23 -14.12 11.17 14.90
N SER A 24 -13.66 11.77 16.01
CA SER A 24 -12.26 11.65 16.45
C SER A 24 -11.87 10.20 16.72
N GLU A 25 -12.72 9.43 17.43
CA GLU A 25 -12.44 8.04 17.75
C GLU A 25 -12.39 7.14 16.52
N LEU A 26 -13.23 7.40 15.52
CA LEU A 26 -13.20 6.66 14.26
C LEU A 26 -11.87 6.87 13.52
N LEU A 27 -11.41 8.12 13.43
CA LEU A 27 -10.11 8.44 12.84
C LEU A 27 -8.98 7.80 13.64
N ASP A 28 -8.93 8.00 14.96
CA ASP A 28 -7.82 7.53 15.80
C ASP A 28 -7.71 6.00 15.75
N ARG A 29 -8.85 5.27 15.80
CA ARG A 29 -8.86 3.80 15.68
C ARG A 29 -8.50 3.35 14.27
N GLY A 30 -9.01 4.01 13.23
CA GLY A 30 -8.71 3.66 11.83
C GLY A 30 -7.23 3.90 11.49
N TRP A 31 -6.66 5.01 11.95
CA TRP A 31 -5.25 5.32 11.79
C TRP A 31 -4.38 4.31 12.55
N LYS A 32 -4.71 3.99 13.80
CA LYS A 32 -3.99 2.95 14.56
C LYS A 32 -4.01 1.59 13.84
N ILE A 33 -5.15 1.18 13.29
CA ILE A 33 -5.26 -0.05 12.49
C ILE A 33 -4.32 0.01 11.28
N PHE A 34 -4.27 1.14 10.58
CA PHE A 34 -3.33 1.34 9.48
C PHE A 34 -1.88 1.14 9.93
N GLU A 35 -1.46 1.77 11.03
CA GLU A 35 -0.09 1.62 11.56
C GLU A 35 0.23 0.17 11.92
N GLU A 36 -0.69 -0.53 12.60
CA GLU A 36 -0.52 -1.94 12.95
C GLU A 36 -0.37 -2.84 11.70
N VAL A 37 -1.16 -2.59 10.65
CA VAL A 37 -1.11 -3.35 9.40
C VAL A 37 0.13 -3.00 8.58
N ASP A 38 0.60 -1.76 8.62
CA ASP A 38 1.78 -1.32 7.86
C ASP A 38 3.08 -1.81 8.50
N SER A 39 3.13 -1.96 9.82
CA SER A 39 4.31 -2.44 10.56
C SER A 39 4.33 -3.94 10.83
N THR A 40 3.30 -4.70 10.44
CA THR A 40 3.22 -6.14 10.74
C THR A 40 4.18 -6.97 9.88
N ASN A 41 4.71 -8.05 10.46
CA ASN A 41 5.45 -9.08 9.73
C ASN A 41 4.56 -10.26 9.31
N GLU A 42 3.26 -10.25 9.68
CA GLU A 42 2.31 -11.27 9.26
C GLU A 42 2.00 -11.14 7.76
N PRO A 43 1.73 -12.26 7.05
CA PRO A 43 1.29 -12.20 5.66
C PRO A 43 0.01 -11.37 5.52
N LEU A 44 -0.01 -10.39 4.61
CA LEU A 44 -1.20 -9.54 4.40
C LEU A 44 -2.45 -10.36 4.03
N GLY A 45 -2.29 -11.52 3.39
CA GLY A 45 -3.39 -12.42 3.06
C GLY A 45 -3.98 -13.20 4.24
N SER A 46 -3.41 -13.10 5.45
CA SER A 46 -3.94 -13.79 6.63
C SER A 46 -5.33 -13.24 7.01
N ASN A 47 -6.18 -14.13 7.54
CA ASN A 47 -7.54 -13.75 7.92
C ASN A 47 -7.53 -12.70 9.05
N SER A 48 -6.62 -12.82 10.02
CA SER A 48 -6.43 -11.84 11.10
C SER A 48 -6.20 -10.43 10.56
N ILE A 49 -5.29 -10.28 9.60
CA ILE A 49 -4.94 -9.00 8.99
C ILE A 49 -6.07 -8.50 8.09
N GLN A 50 -6.66 -9.34 7.25
CA GLN A 50 -7.75 -8.92 6.36
C GLN A 50 -9.01 -8.47 7.14
N VAL A 51 -9.31 -9.08 8.29
CA VAL A 51 -10.39 -8.61 9.18
C VAL A 51 -10.06 -7.24 9.75
N LYS A 52 -8.81 -7.01 10.20
CA LYS A 52 -8.37 -5.68 10.66
C LYS A 52 -8.47 -4.63 9.55
N VAL A 53 -7.98 -4.94 8.34
CA VAL A 53 -8.04 -4.04 7.18
C VAL A 53 -9.48 -3.65 6.89
N LYS A 54 -10.39 -4.62 6.76
CA LYS A 54 -11.82 -4.35 6.50
C LYS A 54 -12.46 -3.47 7.59
N ARG A 55 -12.15 -3.74 8.86
CA ARG A 55 -12.62 -2.93 9.99
C ARG A 55 -12.08 -1.49 9.91
N GLY A 56 -10.79 -1.32 9.60
CA GLY A 56 -10.17 0.00 9.44
C GLY A 56 -10.80 0.80 8.31
N VAL A 57 -11.02 0.17 7.15
CA VAL A 57 -11.71 0.80 6.01
C VAL A 57 -13.10 1.26 6.42
N GLN A 58 -13.92 0.41 7.05
CA GLN A 58 -15.27 0.78 7.50
C GLN A 58 -15.29 1.96 8.47
N MET A 59 -14.33 2.00 9.41
CA MET A 59 -14.21 3.10 10.37
C MET A 59 -13.86 4.42 9.69
N LEU A 60 -12.91 4.40 8.76
CA LEU A 60 -12.49 5.61 8.04
C LEU A 60 -13.53 6.06 7.01
N GLU A 61 -14.30 5.15 6.41
CA GLU A 61 -15.43 5.49 5.55
C GLU A 61 -16.53 6.19 6.34
N GLU A 62 -16.85 5.71 7.53
CA GLU A 62 -17.80 6.39 8.42
C GLU A 62 -17.29 7.76 8.85
N ALA A 63 -16.01 7.87 9.24
CA ALA A 63 -15.40 9.17 9.54
C ALA A 63 -15.47 10.14 8.35
N SER A 64 -15.19 9.65 7.13
CA SER A 64 -15.29 10.46 5.92
C SER A 64 -16.73 10.91 5.63
N ARG A 65 -17.74 10.07 5.91
CA ARG A 65 -19.15 10.47 5.80
C ARG A 65 -19.49 11.57 6.80
N MET A 66 -19.07 11.43 8.06
CA MET A 66 -19.32 12.43 9.10
C MET A 66 -18.64 13.77 8.77
N VAL A 67 -17.39 13.75 8.29
CA VAL A 67 -16.68 14.97 7.86
C VAL A 67 -17.42 15.68 6.73
N ALA A 68 -17.95 14.93 5.76
CA ALA A 68 -18.74 15.51 4.68
C ALA A 68 -20.08 16.08 5.17
N GLN A 69 -20.70 15.50 6.19
CA GLN A 69 -21.94 16.01 6.80
C GLN A 69 -21.72 17.28 7.63
N LEU A 70 -20.56 17.38 8.28
CA LEU A 70 -20.16 18.55 9.06
C LEU A 70 -19.63 19.70 8.19
N ASP A 71 -19.38 19.44 6.91
CA ASP A 71 -18.83 20.40 5.93
C ASP A 71 -17.53 21.08 6.43
N LEU A 72 -16.64 20.29 7.05
CA LEU A 72 -15.41 20.81 7.68
C LEU A 72 -14.40 21.44 6.70
N PHE A 73 -14.57 21.24 5.41
CA PHE A 73 -13.64 21.68 4.39
C PHE A 73 -14.37 22.30 3.21
N SER A 74 -14.09 23.57 2.94
CA SER A 74 -14.61 24.28 1.78
C SER A 74 -13.51 24.60 0.76
N ARG A 75 -13.85 24.55 -0.53
CA ARG A 75 -12.91 24.90 -1.63
C ARG A 75 -12.51 26.37 -1.66
N ASN A 76 -13.26 27.24 -0.98
CA ASN A 76 -13.03 28.68 -0.97
C ASN A 76 -12.27 29.15 0.28
N GLU A 77 -11.85 28.21 1.12
CA GLU A 77 -11.24 28.47 2.42
C GLU A 77 -9.70 28.33 2.31
N GLU A 78 -8.97 29.17 3.04
CA GLU A 78 -7.51 29.08 3.11
C GLU A 78 -7.08 28.07 4.18
N LEU A 79 -5.88 27.48 4.01
CA LEU A 79 -5.36 26.48 4.94
C LEU A 79 -5.28 27.01 6.38
N GLU A 80 -5.05 28.31 6.53
CA GLU A 80 -4.94 29.02 7.81
C GLU A 80 -6.27 29.14 8.56
N GLU A 81 -7.39 29.08 7.84
CA GLU A 81 -8.74 29.20 8.39
C GLU A 81 -9.22 27.87 9.01
N ILE A 82 -8.62 26.75 8.62
CA ILE A 82 -8.93 25.42 9.19
C ILE A 82 -8.45 25.35 10.65
N ALA A 83 -9.37 25.00 11.55
CA ALA A 83 -9.05 24.76 12.96
C ALA A 83 -8.00 23.64 13.13
N THR A 84 -7.06 23.83 14.06
CA THR A 84 -5.98 22.88 14.32
C THR A 84 -6.48 21.46 14.63
N ALA A 85 -7.63 21.35 15.31
CA ALA A 85 -8.27 20.07 15.63
C ALA A 85 -8.81 19.31 14.40
N ASP A 86 -9.11 20.03 13.31
CA ASP A 86 -9.75 19.48 12.11
C ASP A 86 -8.75 19.11 11.02
N LEU A 87 -7.52 19.64 11.06
CA LEU A 87 -6.45 19.34 10.10
C LEU A 87 -6.19 17.84 9.93
N LYS A 88 -6.33 17.05 11.00
CA LYS A 88 -6.15 15.59 10.96
C LYS A 88 -7.15 14.88 10.04
N TYR A 89 -8.32 15.46 9.81
CA TYR A 89 -9.33 14.88 8.92
C TYR A 89 -9.00 15.06 7.44
N LEU A 90 -8.05 15.94 7.08
CA LEU A 90 -7.52 16.01 5.72
C LEU A 90 -6.89 14.69 5.29
N LEU A 91 -6.38 13.89 6.24
CA LEU A 91 -5.69 12.63 5.99
C LEU A 91 -6.62 11.44 5.67
N LEU A 92 -7.94 11.59 5.89
CA LEU A 92 -8.90 10.49 5.74
C LEU A 92 -8.82 9.80 4.37
N PRO A 93 -8.82 10.50 3.22
CA PRO A 93 -8.76 9.82 1.93
C PRO A 93 -7.40 9.14 1.71
N ALA A 94 -6.30 9.71 2.20
CA ALA A 94 -4.98 9.06 2.11
C ALA A 94 -4.93 7.75 2.90
N LEU A 95 -5.41 7.75 4.14
CA LEU A 95 -5.50 6.56 4.99
C LEU A 95 -6.43 5.49 4.39
N LEU A 96 -7.57 5.92 3.82
CA LEU A 96 -8.50 5.04 3.10
C LEU A 96 -7.84 4.37 1.90
N GLY A 97 -7.14 5.14 1.06
CA GLY A 97 -6.40 4.61 -0.08
C GLY A 97 -5.34 3.59 0.36
N ALA A 98 -4.58 3.94 1.40
CA ALA A 98 -3.51 3.07 1.91
C ALA A 98 -4.03 1.75 2.48
N LEU A 99 -5.09 1.77 3.30
CA LEU A 99 -5.72 0.54 3.81
C LEU A 99 -6.39 -0.26 2.68
N THR A 100 -7.00 0.42 1.71
CA THR A 100 -7.60 -0.24 0.54
C THR A 100 -6.56 -1.04 -0.23
N MET A 101 -5.35 -0.52 -0.39
CA MET A 101 -4.23 -1.23 -1.03
C MET A 101 -3.79 -2.50 -0.29
N LYS A 102 -4.07 -2.62 1.02
CA LYS A 102 -3.76 -3.81 1.82
C LYS A 102 -4.79 -4.95 1.67
N GLN A 103 -5.87 -4.75 0.91
CA GLN A 103 -6.85 -5.82 0.62
C GLN A 103 -6.29 -6.82 -0.39
N THR A 104 -6.47 -8.12 -0.13
CA THR A 104 -5.85 -9.22 -0.91
C THR A 104 -6.82 -10.03 -1.77
N THR A 105 -8.01 -9.50 -2.07
CA THR A 105 -9.01 -10.19 -2.90
C THR A 105 -8.61 -10.18 -4.38
N ARG A 106 -8.04 -11.29 -4.87
CA ARG A 106 -7.49 -11.40 -6.24
C ARG A 106 -8.52 -11.07 -7.33
N ASP A 107 -9.73 -11.61 -7.23
CA ASP A 107 -10.78 -11.43 -8.25
C ASP A 107 -11.27 -9.99 -8.37
N LYS A 108 -11.03 -9.18 -7.33
CA LYS A 108 -11.39 -7.76 -7.27
C LYS A 108 -10.17 -6.85 -7.30
N ARG A 109 -8.99 -7.35 -7.65
CA ARG A 109 -7.76 -6.56 -7.53
C ARG A 109 -7.82 -5.27 -8.34
N LEU A 110 -8.36 -5.33 -9.57
CA LEU A 110 -8.52 -4.14 -10.41
C LEU A 110 -9.44 -3.09 -9.76
N GLU A 111 -10.57 -3.51 -9.19
CA GLU A 111 -11.50 -2.64 -8.45
C GLU A 111 -10.83 -2.02 -7.22
N ILE A 112 -10.08 -2.81 -6.46
CA ILE A 112 -9.35 -2.37 -5.27
C ILE A 112 -8.34 -1.27 -5.63
N VAL A 113 -7.50 -1.48 -6.64
CA VAL A 113 -6.47 -0.49 -7.01
C VAL A 113 -7.08 0.77 -7.60
N GLN A 114 -8.17 0.66 -8.37
CA GLN A 114 -8.90 1.83 -8.88
C GLN A 114 -9.55 2.64 -7.75
N THR A 115 -10.13 1.95 -6.77
CA THR A 115 -10.72 2.59 -5.58
C THR A 115 -9.65 3.30 -4.76
N ALA A 116 -8.50 2.65 -4.50
CA ALA A 116 -7.38 3.29 -3.81
C ALA A 116 -6.87 4.53 -4.56
N ARG A 117 -6.76 4.44 -5.89
CA ARG A 117 -6.36 5.57 -6.74
C ARG A 117 -7.31 6.76 -6.60
N ALA A 118 -8.63 6.50 -6.58
CA ALA A 118 -9.63 7.55 -6.39
C ALA A 118 -9.45 8.27 -5.04
N TYR A 119 -9.28 7.51 -3.96
CA TYR A 119 -9.01 8.06 -2.64
C TYR A 119 -7.73 8.91 -2.58
N PHE A 120 -6.64 8.42 -3.17
CA PHE A 120 -5.38 9.19 -3.24
C PHE A 120 -5.52 10.46 -4.09
N MET A 121 -6.24 10.40 -5.21
CA MET A 121 -6.52 11.57 -6.04
C MET A 121 -7.38 12.60 -5.30
N ASP A 122 -8.37 12.17 -4.53
CA ASP A 122 -9.21 13.07 -3.74
C ASP A 122 -8.39 13.77 -2.64
N PHE A 123 -7.49 13.04 -1.97
CA PHE A 123 -6.54 13.64 -1.02
C PHE A 123 -5.63 14.67 -1.68
N LEU A 124 -5.00 14.31 -2.81
CA LEU A 124 -4.08 15.21 -3.50
C LEU A 124 -4.81 16.44 -4.03
N ARG A 125 -6.00 16.30 -4.62
CA ARG A 125 -6.79 17.45 -5.08
C ARG A 125 -7.08 18.41 -3.94
N ARG A 126 -7.47 17.90 -2.77
CA ARG A 126 -7.70 18.74 -1.58
C ARG A 126 -6.41 19.44 -1.12
N CYS A 127 -5.28 18.74 -1.12
CA CYS A 127 -4.00 19.35 -0.75
C CYS A 127 -3.54 20.44 -1.74
N ASP A 128 -3.88 20.30 -3.02
CA ASP A 128 -3.62 21.29 -4.06
C ASP A 128 -4.52 22.53 -3.90
N GLU A 129 -5.82 22.32 -3.65
CA GLU A 129 -6.81 23.37 -3.37
C GLU A 129 -6.38 24.24 -2.17
N TYR A 130 -5.95 23.62 -1.07
CA TYR A 130 -5.42 24.30 0.12
C TYR A 130 -3.94 24.70 0.03
N LYS A 131 -3.26 24.42 -1.10
CA LYS A 131 -1.84 24.76 -1.33
C LYS A 131 -0.89 24.27 -0.23
N VAL A 132 -1.14 23.08 0.32
CA VAL A 132 -0.39 22.52 1.47
C VAL A 132 1.10 22.32 1.16
N SER A 133 1.40 21.99 -0.10
CA SER A 133 2.75 21.78 -0.62
C SER A 133 2.77 22.00 -2.13
N PRO A 134 3.86 22.51 -2.73
CA PRO A 134 3.99 22.58 -4.18
C PRO A 134 4.23 21.18 -4.77
N PHE A 135 3.27 20.67 -5.54
CA PHE A 135 3.45 19.46 -6.35
C PHE A 135 2.64 19.54 -7.63
N LYS A 136 2.85 18.59 -8.55
CA LYS A 136 2.03 18.47 -9.77
C LYS A 136 0.98 17.38 -9.55
N LEU A 137 -0.29 17.72 -9.69
CA LEU A 137 -1.37 16.75 -9.64
C LEU A 137 -1.21 15.70 -10.78
N PRO A 138 -1.31 14.39 -10.50
CA PRO A 138 -1.26 13.38 -11.55
C PRO A 138 -2.49 13.45 -12.47
N ASP A 139 -2.36 12.97 -13.71
CA ASP A 139 -3.45 13.00 -14.68
C ASP A 139 -4.61 12.08 -14.26
N SER A 140 -5.85 12.55 -14.43
CA SER A 140 -7.03 11.81 -13.99
C SER A 140 -7.21 10.46 -14.69
N THR A 141 -6.74 10.33 -15.94
CA THR A 141 -6.88 9.10 -16.75
C THR A 141 -5.75 8.08 -16.53
N GLY A 142 -4.64 8.46 -15.89
CA GLY A 142 -3.50 7.57 -15.65
C GLY A 142 -2.73 7.17 -16.92
N GLU A 143 -3.01 7.81 -18.06
CA GLU A 143 -2.35 7.53 -19.34
C GLU A 143 -0.98 8.21 -19.39
N LYS A 144 0.00 7.65 -18.69
CA LYS A 144 1.40 8.07 -18.88
C LYS A 144 1.99 7.32 -20.06
N SER A 145 2.34 8.06 -21.11
CA SER A 145 3.25 7.56 -22.14
C SER A 145 4.63 7.46 -21.53
N PHE A 146 5.11 6.23 -21.27
CA PHE A 146 6.45 6.02 -20.75
C PHE A 146 7.47 6.50 -21.79
N PRO A 147 8.45 7.34 -21.41
CA PRO A 147 9.55 7.65 -22.30
C PRO A 147 10.35 6.36 -22.54
N GLY A 148 10.54 6.01 -23.81
CA GLY A 148 11.28 4.81 -24.20
C GLY A 148 12.72 4.79 -23.67
N PRO A 149 13.35 3.59 -23.64
CA PRO A 149 14.59 3.30 -22.90
C PRO A 149 15.88 3.95 -23.43
N THR A 150 15.82 4.99 -24.27
CA THR A 150 16.98 5.47 -25.04
C THR A 150 17.59 6.79 -24.56
N ASN A 151 17.03 7.45 -23.54
CA ASN A 151 17.54 8.75 -23.08
C ASN A 151 18.22 8.66 -21.70
N LEU A 152 19.54 8.39 -21.70
CA LEU A 152 20.37 8.33 -20.49
C LEU A 152 20.30 9.60 -19.63
N VAL A 153 20.13 10.78 -20.26
CA VAL A 153 19.99 12.06 -19.56
C VAL A 153 18.64 12.12 -18.83
N ALA A 154 17.57 11.66 -19.47
CA ALA A 154 16.26 11.55 -18.84
C ALA A 154 16.27 10.55 -17.67
N MET A 155 16.98 9.42 -17.81
CA MET A 155 17.17 8.45 -16.73
C MET A 155 17.96 9.03 -15.55
N ALA A 156 19.03 9.78 -15.81
CA ALA A 156 19.82 10.44 -14.77
C ALA A 156 18.99 11.51 -14.03
N ALA A 157 18.20 12.30 -14.76
CA ALA A 157 17.28 13.28 -14.17
C ALA A 157 16.19 12.60 -13.33
N GLN A 158 15.59 11.50 -13.81
CA GLN A 158 14.60 10.71 -13.06
C GLN A 158 15.20 10.13 -11.77
N ARG A 159 16.43 9.59 -11.84
CA ARG A 159 17.15 9.11 -10.67
C ARG A 159 17.39 10.22 -9.66
N GLN A 160 17.84 11.39 -10.11
CA GLN A 160 18.10 12.54 -9.24
C GLN A 160 16.83 13.03 -8.56
N ALA A 161 15.71 13.10 -9.31
CA ALA A 161 14.40 13.46 -8.76
C ALA A 161 13.94 12.47 -7.68
N LYS A 162 14.18 11.17 -7.87
CA LYS A 162 13.85 10.13 -6.87
C LYS A 162 14.71 10.24 -5.61
N ILE A 163 16.01 10.55 -5.76
CA ILE A 163 16.92 10.78 -4.62
C ILE A 163 16.46 11.98 -3.81
N GLU A 164 16.10 13.07 -4.48
CA GLU A 164 15.65 14.30 -3.81
C GLU A 164 14.33 14.07 -3.06
N ARG A 165 13.35 13.41 -3.67
CA ARG A 165 12.10 13.01 -3.00
C ARG A 165 12.36 12.14 -1.77
N TYR A 166 13.27 11.18 -1.87
CA TYR A 166 13.63 10.33 -0.75
C TYR A 166 14.26 11.12 0.41
N ARG A 167 15.13 12.09 0.11
CA ARG A 167 15.72 12.97 1.14
C ARG A 167 14.66 13.81 1.85
N GLN A 168 13.76 14.42 1.08
CA GLN A 168 12.66 15.22 1.62
C GLN A 168 11.72 14.39 2.50
N LYS A 169 11.35 13.19 2.04
CA LYS A 169 10.55 12.24 2.82
C LYS A 169 11.23 11.89 4.15
N LYS A 170 12.54 11.59 4.11
CA LYS A 170 13.30 11.25 5.32
C LYS A 170 13.41 12.43 6.30
N GLU A 171 13.58 13.64 5.81
CA GLU A 171 13.60 14.85 6.66
C GLU A 171 12.25 15.09 7.32
N LEU A 172 11.15 14.93 6.58
CA LEU A 172 9.79 15.03 7.12
C LEU A 172 9.53 13.99 8.20
N GLU A 173 9.96 12.74 7.98
CA GLU A 173 9.81 11.65 8.96
C GLU A 173 10.63 11.90 10.24
N ALA A 174 11.83 12.47 10.13
CA ALA A 174 12.63 12.85 11.29
C ALA A 174 11.90 13.93 12.13
N LYS A 175 11.42 15.00 11.49
CA LYS A 175 10.66 16.07 12.18
C LYS A 175 9.39 15.54 12.85
N LEU A 176 8.67 14.63 12.19
CA LEU A 176 7.49 13.99 12.77
C LEU A 176 7.83 13.16 14.00
N SER A 177 8.96 12.44 13.99
CA SER A 177 9.41 11.66 15.14
C SER A 177 9.70 12.52 16.36
N ASP A 178 10.25 13.72 16.16
CA ASP A 178 10.61 14.64 17.25
C ASP A 178 9.36 15.19 17.96
N VAL A 179 8.32 15.53 17.19
CA VAL A 179 7.11 16.21 17.68
C VAL A 179 6.03 15.22 18.15
N ARG A 180 5.98 14.00 17.58
CA ARG A 180 4.93 13.00 17.85
C ARG A 180 4.67 12.80 19.34
N ARG A 181 5.71 12.57 20.14
CA ARG A 181 5.57 12.27 21.57
C ARG A 181 4.87 13.41 22.32
N ALA A 182 5.21 14.66 22.02
CA ALA A 182 4.64 15.82 22.70
C ALA A 182 3.14 16.01 22.39
N VAL A 183 2.74 15.71 21.16
CA VAL A 183 1.32 15.78 20.74
C VAL A 183 0.51 14.63 21.34
N GLU A 184 1.05 13.39 21.30
CA GLU A 184 0.37 12.22 21.86
C GLU A 184 0.18 12.31 23.39
N THR A 185 1.11 12.96 24.11
CA THR A 185 0.99 13.19 25.57
C THR A 185 0.18 14.42 25.94
N GLY A 186 -0.31 15.19 24.95
CA GLY A 186 -1.06 16.44 25.18
C GLY A 186 -0.21 17.57 25.79
N GLN A 187 1.12 17.49 25.64
CA GLN A 187 2.06 18.49 26.15
C GLN A 187 2.43 19.55 25.09
N ALA A 188 2.11 19.30 23.83
CA ALA A 188 2.27 20.25 22.75
C ALA A 188 1.25 21.41 22.89
N ASP A 189 1.69 22.62 22.60
CA ASP A 189 0.80 23.75 22.39
C ASP A 189 0.08 23.64 21.02
N ASP A 190 -0.80 24.61 20.73
CA ASP A 190 -1.59 24.59 19.48
C ASP A 190 -0.70 24.72 18.24
N GLU A 191 0.36 25.52 18.29
CA GLU A 191 1.29 25.75 17.18
C GLU A 191 2.03 24.44 16.83
N VAL A 192 2.59 23.76 17.83
CA VAL A 192 3.26 22.47 17.66
C VAL A 192 2.29 21.39 17.19
N THR A 193 1.06 21.39 17.68
CA THR A 193 0.00 20.45 17.25
C THR A 193 -0.39 20.69 15.80
N ARG A 194 -0.51 21.96 15.39
CA ARG A 194 -0.80 22.36 14.01
C ARG A 194 0.30 21.90 13.07
N ASP A 195 1.55 22.17 13.42
CA ASP A 195 2.72 21.76 12.66
C ASP A 195 2.80 20.23 12.51
N PHE A 196 2.50 19.48 13.58
CA PHE A 196 2.45 18.03 13.52
C PHE A 196 1.46 17.51 12.46
N TYR A 197 0.24 18.05 12.42
CA TYR A 197 -0.74 17.62 11.42
C TYR A 197 -0.36 18.05 10.01
N LEU A 198 0.15 19.28 9.82
CA LEU A 198 0.61 19.75 8.51
C LEU A 198 1.80 18.92 7.99
N LEU A 199 2.74 18.55 8.86
CA LEU A 199 3.84 17.65 8.52
C LEU A 199 3.33 16.28 8.08
N ASN A 200 2.32 15.73 8.76
CA ASN A 200 1.68 14.47 8.35
C ASN A 200 1.03 14.61 6.97
N VAL A 201 0.27 15.68 6.71
CA VAL A 201 -0.35 15.92 5.40
C VAL A 201 0.72 16.01 4.30
N ARG A 202 1.79 16.77 4.51
CA ARG A 202 2.91 16.86 3.56
C ARG A 202 3.60 15.52 3.32
N ARG A 203 3.81 14.71 4.36
CA ARG A 203 4.34 13.35 4.22
C ARG A 203 3.41 12.50 3.35
N TRP A 204 2.11 12.55 3.61
CA TRP A 204 1.11 11.78 2.86
C TRP A 204 1.00 12.23 1.40
N VAL A 205 1.25 13.50 1.07
CA VAL A 205 1.35 13.95 -0.34
C VAL A 205 2.45 13.19 -1.07
N ALA A 206 3.63 13.06 -0.48
CA ALA A 206 4.72 12.30 -1.08
C ALA A 206 4.36 10.82 -1.26
N VAL A 207 3.75 10.19 -0.24
CA VAL A 207 3.31 8.79 -0.29
C VAL A 207 2.27 8.56 -1.39
N CYS A 208 1.23 9.40 -1.47
CA CYS A 208 0.17 9.26 -2.47
C CYS A 208 0.68 9.41 -3.90
N LEU A 209 1.65 10.29 -4.13
CA LEU A 209 2.28 10.45 -5.47
C LEU A 209 3.05 9.20 -5.88
N GLU A 210 3.79 8.57 -4.95
CA GLU A 210 4.49 7.30 -5.19
C GLU A 210 3.50 6.16 -5.45
N ASP A 211 2.45 6.06 -4.63
CA ASP A 211 1.44 5.01 -4.74
C ASP A 211 0.61 5.13 -6.03
N ILE A 212 0.24 6.33 -6.47
CA ILE A 212 -0.45 6.52 -7.75
C ILE A 212 0.42 6.05 -8.92
N GLU A 213 1.72 6.34 -8.92
CA GLU A 213 2.63 5.85 -9.98
C GLU A 213 2.69 4.32 -10.01
N SER A 214 2.74 3.68 -8.85
CA SER A 214 2.70 2.22 -8.72
C SER A 214 1.36 1.64 -9.18
N ILE A 215 0.25 2.25 -8.78
CA ILE A 215 -1.11 1.82 -9.16
C ILE A 215 -1.33 1.95 -10.66
N ASP A 216 -0.90 3.06 -11.29
CA ASP A 216 -1.05 3.26 -12.73
C ASP A 216 -0.36 2.13 -13.52
N GLN A 217 0.85 1.73 -13.09
CA GLN A 217 1.57 0.59 -13.67
C GLN A 217 0.83 -0.75 -13.46
N GLU A 218 0.33 -0.98 -12.24
CA GLU A 218 -0.40 -2.20 -11.92
C GLU A 218 -1.70 -2.31 -12.74
N VAL A 219 -2.46 -1.22 -12.86
CA VAL A 219 -3.69 -1.16 -13.65
C VAL A 219 -3.43 -1.50 -15.12
N GLU A 220 -2.33 -0.99 -15.70
CA GLU A 220 -1.95 -1.31 -17.07
C GLU A 220 -1.66 -2.81 -17.26
N ILE A 221 -0.95 -3.42 -16.31
CA ILE A 221 -0.65 -4.86 -16.32
C ILE A 221 -1.94 -5.68 -16.20
N LEU A 222 -2.80 -5.36 -15.24
CA LEU A 222 -4.05 -6.09 -15.01
C LEU A 222 -4.96 -6.05 -16.24
N LYS A 223 -5.11 -4.88 -16.88
CA LYS A 223 -5.87 -4.73 -18.13
C LYS A 223 -5.29 -5.57 -19.26
N LYS A 224 -3.97 -5.55 -19.47
CA LYS A 224 -3.31 -6.38 -20.49
C LYS A 224 -3.50 -7.87 -20.21
N MET A 225 -3.38 -8.29 -18.95
CA MET A 225 -3.58 -9.70 -18.56
C MET A 225 -5.00 -10.19 -18.86
N ASP A 226 -6.02 -9.36 -18.61
CA ASP A 226 -7.41 -9.72 -18.91
C ASP A 226 -7.65 -9.79 -20.42
N MET A 227 -7.07 -8.87 -21.21
CA MET A 227 -7.09 -8.97 -22.68
C MET A 227 -6.45 -10.28 -23.19
N PHE A 228 -5.36 -10.75 -22.58
CA PHE A 228 -4.75 -12.03 -22.96
C PHE A 228 -5.58 -13.25 -22.54
N LYS A 229 -6.33 -13.18 -21.44
CA LYS A 229 -7.27 -14.25 -21.04
C LYS A 229 -8.46 -14.34 -21.99
N GLU A 230 -9.02 -13.20 -22.39
CA GLU A 230 -10.17 -13.14 -23.31
C GLU A 230 -9.80 -13.58 -24.73
N ASN A 231 -8.60 -13.21 -25.18
CA ASN A 231 -8.08 -13.59 -26.50
C ASN A 231 -7.33 -14.93 -26.50
N ALA A 232 -7.35 -15.68 -25.40
CA ALA A 232 -6.73 -17.00 -25.35
C ALA A 232 -7.50 -17.93 -26.31
N PRO A 233 -6.85 -18.50 -27.35
CA PRO A 233 -7.50 -19.53 -28.15
C PRO A 233 -7.89 -20.67 -27.22
N LYS A 234 -9.15 -21.12 -27.29
CA LYS A 234 -9.61 -22.34 -26.61
C LYS A 234 -8.57 -23.42 -26.91
N GLN A 235 -7.80 -23.85 -25.90
CA GLN A 235 -6.81 -24.89 -26.10
C GLN A 235 -7.52 -26.06 -26.81
N PRO A 236 -7.02 -26.53 -27.97
CA PRO A 236 -7.51 -27.79 -28.50
C PRO A 236 -7.32 -28.81 -27.38
N THR A 237 -8.39 -29.52 -27.04
CA THR A 237 -8.37 -30.61 -26.07
C THR A 237 -7.29 -31.58 -26.51
N HIS A 238 -6.10 -31.46 -25.93
CA HIS A 238 -5.00 -32.34 -26.27
C HIS A 238 -5.42 -33.74 -25.79
N PRO A 239 -5.40 -34.77 -26.64
CA PRO A 239 -5.68 -36.12 -26.19
C PRO A 239 -4.72 -36.47 -25.05
N PRO A 240 -5.17 -37.25 -24.05
CA PRO A 240 -4.37 -37.58 -22.88
C PRO A 240 -3.01 -38.11 -23.34
N ARG A 241 -1.94 -37.42 -22.95
CA ARG A 241 -0.57 -37.80 -23.31
C ARG A 241 -0.34 -39.19 -22.71
N PRO A 242 0.13 -40.19 -23.49
CA PRO A 242 0.42 -41.50 -22.93
C PRO A 242 1.46 -41.35 -21.80
N PRO A 243 1.34 -42.13 -20.72
CA PRO A 243 2.26 -42.03 -19.59
C PRO A 243 3.70 -42.23 -20.08
N MET A 244 4.57 -41.28 -19.74
CA MET A 244 5.98 -41.35 -20.08
C MET A 244 6.58 -42.61 -19.45
N LYS A 245 7.25 -43.43 -20.25
CA LYS A 245 8.06 -44.53 -19.72
C LYS A 245 9.24 -43.92 -18.96
N PRO A 246 9.56 -44.39 -17.73
CA PRO A 246 10.74 -43.90 -17.04
C PRO A 246 11.99 -44.18 -17.87
N PHE A 247 12.74 -43.12 -18.17
CA PHE A 247 14.04 -43.22 -18.81
C PHE A 247 15.05 -43.67 -17.76
N ILE A 248 15.49 -44.92 -17.83
CA ILE A 248 16.59 -45.42 -17.01
C ILE A 248 17.88 -44.91 -17.65
N LEU A 249 18.51 -43.90 -17.04
CA LEU A 249 19.86 -43.48 -17.40
C LEU A 249 20.83 -44.57 -16.95
N THR A 250 21.15 -45.51 -17.84
CA THR A 250 22.25 -46.44 -17.63
C THR A 250 23.54 -45.64 -17.51
N LYS A 251 24.26 -45.82 -16.40
CA LYS A 251 25.62 -45.31 -16.23
C LYS A 251 26.53 -46.02 -17.23
N ASP A 252 26.67 -45.45 -18.41
CA ASP A 252 27.73 -45.88 -19.32
C ASP A 252 29.08 -45.38 -18.77
N ALA A 253 30.04 -46.29 -18.70
CA ALA A 253 31.34 -46.14 -18.04
C ALA A 253 32.30 -45.12 -18.69
N VAL A 254 31.80 -44.18 -19.50
CA VAL A 254 32.61 -43.22 -20.26
C VAL A 254 32.60 -41.80 -19.64
N GLN A 255 31.79 -41.55 -18.59
CA GLN A 255 31.70 -40.21 -17.96
C GLN A 255 32.63 -39.98 -16.75
N VAL A 256 33.61 -40.85 -16.51
CA VAL A 256 34.54 -40.72 -15.37
C VAL A 256 35.67 -39.71 -15.63
N SER A 257 35.83 -39.18 -16.84
CA SER A 257 36.97 -38.32 -17.18
C SER A 257 36.76 -36.81 -16.95
N CYS A 258 35.56 -36.33 -16.60
CA CYS A 258 35.30 -34.91 -16.40
C CYS A 258 35.07 -34.51 -14.93
N SER A 259 35.93 -35.00 -14.03
CA SER A 259 35.95 -34.59 -12.62
C SER A 259 37.39 -34.34 -12.17
N ARG A 260 38.12 -33.46 -12.87
CA ARG A 260 39.39 -32.95 -12.36
C ARG A 260 39.74 -31.58 -12.93
N LEU A 261 38.97 -30.57 -12.56
CA LEU A 261 39.51 -29.21 -12.48
C LEU A 261 39.56 -28.78 -11.01
N HIS A 262 40.78 -28.42 -10.61
CA HIS A 262 41.17 -27.86 -9.33
C HIS A 262 40.29 -26.66 -8.93
N VAL A 263 39.76 -26.68 -7.71
CA VAL A 263 39.32 -25.46 -7.01
C VAL A 263 40.50 -24.97 -6.19
N THR A 264 41.16 -23.91 -6.66
CA THR A 264 42.10 -23.14 -5.83
C THR A 264 41.29 -22.14 -5.02
N VAL A 265 41.24 -22.34 -3.70
CA VAL A 265 40.65 -21.39 -2.76
C VAL A 265 41.60 -20.20 -2.63
N ILE A 266 41.22 -19.06 -3.20
CA ILE A 266 41.86 -17.77 -2.88
C ILE A 266 41.14 -17.23 -1.65
N HIS A 267 41.81 -17.29 -0.50
CA HIS A 267 41.44 -16.49 0.66
C HIS A 267 41.71 -15.01 0.33
N CYS A 268 40.68 -14.17 0.37
CA CYS A 268 40.83 -12.72 0.34
C CYS A 268 40.42 -12.19 1.71
N ASP A 269 41.40 -11.61 2.41
CA ASP A 269 41.25 -11.00 3.72
C ASP A 269 40.23 -9.86 3.72
N THR A 270 39.25 -9.97 4.61
CA THR A 270 38.37 -8.88 5.00
C THR A 270 39.14 -7.83 5.79
N SER A 271 39.50 -6.74 5.12
CA SER A 271 39.70 -5.45 5.77
C SER A 271 39.39 -4.33 4.79
N GLN A 272 38.17 -3.79 4.86
CA GLN A 272 37.86 -2.34 4.80
C GLN A 272 36.37 -2.07 4.47
N SER A 273 35.77 -1.27 5.36
CA SER A 273 34.66 -0.32 5.13
C SER A 273 33.35 -0.83 4.50
N ILE A 274 32.36 -1.02 5.36
CA ILE A 274 30.94 -1.12 5.00
C ILE A 274 30.44 0.26 4.57
N CYS A 275 30.11 0.43 3.29
CA CYS A 275 29.34 1.57 2.77
C CYS A 275 27.82 1.32 2.97
N PRO A 276 27.05 2.27 3.54
CA PRO A 276 25.62 2.13 3.72
C PRO A 276 24.87 2.66 2.49
N LEU A 277 24.74 1.85 1.43
CA LEU A 277 23.92 2.20 0.25
C LEU A 277 23.03 1.06 -0.29
N PHE A 278 22.94 -0.07 0.42
CA PHE A 278 22.25 -1.28 -0.08
C PHE A 278 20.96 -1.64 0.68
N ILE A 279 20.16 -0.64 1.07
CA ILE A 279 18.87 -0.88 1.77
C ILE A 279 17.64 -0.50 0.92
N SER A 280 17.79 0.24 -0.19
CA SER A 280 16.63 0.71 -0.98
C SER A 280 16.18 -0.21 -2.13
N GLU A 281 16.87 -1.31 -2.42
CA GLU A 281 16.46 -2.26 -3.48
C GLU A 281 15.53 -3.37 -2.98
N TRP A 282 15.34 -3.52 -1.66
CA TRP A 282 14.56 -4.63 -1.10
C TRP A 282 13.04 -4.44 -1.20
N SER A 283 12.54 -3.19 -1.26
CA SER A 283 11.09 -2.95 -1.45
C SER A 283 10.61 -3.25 -2.88
N PHE A 284 11.49 -3.17 -3.88
CA PHE A 284 11.16 -3.51 -5.27
C PHE A 284 11.13 -5.03 -5.50
N PHE A 285 12.02 -5.77 -4.82
CA PHE A 285 12.04 -7.23 -4.90
C PHE A 285 10.89 -7.91 -4.14
N ILE A 286 10.41 -7.35 -3.02
CA ILE A 286 9.27 -7.94 -2.28
C ILE A 286 7.96 -7.88 -3.09
N GLY A 287 7.77 -6.82 -3.90
CA GLY A 287 6.61 -6.69 -4.79
C GLY A 287 6.64 -7.66 -5.97
N LEU A 288 7.79 -7.77 -6.65
CA LEU A 288 7.97 -8.71 -7.76
C LEU A 288 8.01 -10.19 -7.32
N TRP A 289 8.54 -10.47 -6.12
CA TRP A 289 8.58 -11.83 -5.58
C TRP A 289 7.18 -12.35 -5.21
N ASN A 290 6.31 -11.52 -4.64
CA ASN A 290 4.92 -11.93 -4.36
C ASN A 290 4.11 -12.23 -5.63
N VAL A 291 4.35 -11.50 -6.72
CA VAL A 291 3.67 -11.75 -8.01
C VAL A 291 4.20 -13.03 -8.68
N MET A 292 5.49 -13.38 -8.48
CA MET A 292 6.10 -14.55 -9.11
C MET A 292 5.98 -15.85 -8.31
N PHE A 293 5.85 -15.79 -6.97
CA PHE A 293 5.73 -17.00 -6.13
C PHE A 293 4.29 -17.55 -6.02
N MET A 294 3.28 -16.73 -6.34
CA MET A 294 1.87 -17.12 -6.30
C MET A 294 1.41 -17.94 -7.52
N GLN A 295 2.37 -18.47 -8.30
CA GLN A 295 2.16 -19.41 -9.41
C GLN A 295 2.59 -20.85 -9.07
N PHE A 296 3.08 -21.13 -7.85
CA PHE A 296 3.56 -22.47 -7.47
C PHE A 296 2.88 -23.11 -6.24
N TYR A 297 1.78 -22.55 -5.71
CA TYR A 297 0.88 -23.25 -4.79
C TYR A 297 -0.58 -22.89 -5.07
#